data_AF-A0A840E7C6-F1
#
_entry.id   AF-A0A840E7C6-F1
#
_cell.length_a   1.000
_cell.length_b   1.000
_cell.length_c   1.000
_cell.angle_alpha   90.00
_cell.angle_beta   90.00
_cell.angle_gamma   90.00
#
_symmetry.space_group_name_H-M   'P 1'
#
loop_
_entity.id
_entity.type
_entity.pdbx_description
1 polymer ?
#
loop_
_entity_poly.entity_id
_entity_poly.type
_entity_poly.pdbx_seq_one_letter_code
_entity_poly.pdbx_strand_id
1 'polypeptide(L)'
;MSLQTAYTTARVIETLENYALSDVVNDCSHTANDSSRYAVGAYSDEHFWNVVLNDIEGTWDKQFTLEDVTLSEHVARVPGLYFHPQAQHFKKLLDVHKEYVTDRWTHYSPPGKSQKILGGIGTLQIPPTLENWRIASVSTSNNASVGIPVLVHEEVWQHHKLGEGKRIELLHAYWKKMDASWAKRFFSMRGIPKGYLVIDHPDQLRINGNTYPTIYHPFTIMEYELEGSLFYDFVFVTVDSSDPDFRNQIRAFLGEYRYMKGRHGHYLIEPFVNNPLLDENDVLFQSPEELRRENAAAGSHLNLLVERIKHERFNQRTLDEIKIFIDNFLDIDDLKTVSDDIDIRVNSWYGGRRVFDESANFLDRVIKDDKEDVLVDILAKYGLTK
;
A
#
# COMPACT_ATOMS: atom_id res chain seq x y z
N MET A 1 -23.76 9.20 -6.99
CA MET A 1 -22.77 8.44 -6.21
C MET A 1 -23.41 7.86 -4.95
N SER A 2 -23.30 6.55 -4.71
CA SER A 2 -23.70 5.98 -3.41
C SER A 2 -22.63 6.29 -2.36
N LEU A 3 -23.03 6.47 -1.10
CA LEU A 3 -22.11 6.73 0.02
C LEU A 3 -21.07 5.61 0.19
N GLN A 4 -21.42 4.40 -0.26
CA GLN A 4 -20.56 3.22 -0.26
C GLN A 4 -19.50 3.28 -1.37
N THR A 5 -19.85 3.79 -2.56
CA THR A 5 -18.93 3.95 -3.69
C THR A 5 -17.92 5.08 -3.45
N ALA A 6 -18.37 6.20 -2.87
CA ALA A 6 -17.49 7.29 -2.42
C ALA A 6 -16.51 6.84 -1.32
N TYR A 7 -16.92 5.91 -0.46
CA TYR A 7 -16.08 5.36 0.61
C TYR A 7 -15.04 4.36 0.08
N THR A 8 -15.41 3.48 -0.86
CA THR A 8 -14.46 2.53 -1.48
C THR A 8 -13.39 3.25 -2.31
N THR A 9 -13.79 4.32 -3.02
CA THR A 9 -12.95 5.21 -3.82
C THR A 9 -11.81 5.86 -3.04
N ALA A 10 -12.13 6.58 -1.95
CA ALA A 10 -11.16 7.31 -1.15
C ALA A 10 -10.09 6.41 -0.48
N ARG A 11 -10.30 5.09 -0.51
CA ARG A 11 -9.59 4.12 0.32
C ARG A 11 -8.66 3.16 -0.44
N VAL A 12 -8.82 3.06 -1.76
CA VAL A 12 -7.85 2.40 -2.66
C VAL A 12 -6.82 3.41 -3.18
N ILE A 13 -7.28 4.66 -3.40
CA ILE A 13 -6.42 5.85 -3.54
C ILE A 13 -5.41 5.86 -2.39
N GLU A 14 -5.91 5.70 -1.17
CA GLU A 14 -5.11 5.52 0.05
C GLU A 14 -3.98 4.52 -0.14
N THR A 15 -4.31 3.29 -0.57
CA THR A 15 -3.40 2.16 -0.81
C THR A 15 -2.26 2.59 -1.71
N LEU A 16 -2.57 3.05 -2.92
CA LEU A 16 -1.60 3.44 -3.94
C LEU A 16 -0.88 4.77 -3.64
N GLU A 17 -1.46 5.66 -2.84
CA GLU A 17 -0.84 6.91 -2.38
C GLU A 17 0.21 6.70 -1.28
N ASN A 18 0.00 5.83 -0.27
CA ASN A 18 1.07 5.59 0.72
C ASN A 18 2.28 4.88 0.10
N TYR A 19 2.05 4.05 -0.92
CA TYR A 19 3.14 3.40 -1.65
C TYR A 19 3.91 4.39 -2.52
N ALA A 20 3.29 5.47 -2.99
CA ALA A 20 3.94 6.52 -3.77
C ALA A 20 4.78 7.52 -2.96
N LEU A 21 4.61 7.52 -1.62
CA LEU A 21 5.21 8.50 -0.71
C LEU A 21 6.30 7.88 0.18
N SER A 22 6.69 6.61 -0.05
CA SER A 22 7.64 5.91 0.82
C SER A 22 9.09 6.38 0.68
N ASP A 23 9.40 7.16 -0.35
CA ASP A 23 10.76 7.55 -0.69
C ASP A 23 10.95 9.09 -0.63
N VAL A 24 12.19 9.50 -0.34
CA VAL A 24 12.71 10.87 -0.11
C VAL A 24 12.62 11.41 1.34
N VAL A 25 13.81 11.70 1.89
CA VAL A 25 14.08 12.29 3.22
C VAL A 25 14.56 13.74 3.09
N ASN A 26 14.24 14.58 4.09
CA ASN A 26 15.16 15.56 4.67
C ASN A 26 14.72 15.92 6.10
N ASP A 27 15.73 15.97 7.00
CA ASP A 27 15.81 16.49 8.36
C ASP A 27 14.88 15.92 9.45
N CYS A 28 15.44 15.07 10.33
CA CYS A 28 14.93 14.84 11.68
C CYS A 28 15.72 15.69 12.71
N SER A 29 15.11 16.76 13.22
CA SER A 29 15.61 17.42 14.44
C SER A 29 14.83 16.91 15.65
N HIS A 30 15.45 16.04 16.45
CA HIS A 30 14.91 15.63 17.74
C HIS A 30 15.36 16.58 18.84
N THR A 31 14.40 17.15 19.56
CA THR A 31 14.65 17.80 20.85
C THR A 31 14.21 16.84 21.94
N ALA A 32 15.17 16.41 22.77
CA ALA A 32 14.91 15.59 23.93
C ALA A 32 14.15 16.42 24.97
N ASN A 33 12.84 16.16 25.11
CA ASN A 33 12.08 16.68 26.25
C ASN A 33 12.02 15.62 27.34
N ASP A 34 12.68 15.95 28.44
CA ASP A 34 12.74 15.19 29.67
C ASP A 34 11.48 15.50 30.49
N SER A 35 10.48 14.60 30.45
CA SER A 35 9.35 14.68 31.37
C SER A 35 9.05 13.31 31.93
N SER A 36 9.35 13.14 33.22
CA SER A 36 9.07 11.94 34.00
C SER A 36 7.55 11.76 34.16
N ARG A 37 6.92 11.03 33.25
CA ARG A 37 5.57 10.49 33.43
C ARG A 37 5.67 8.98 33.64
N TYR A 38 4.85 8.44 34.54
CA TYR A 38 4.74 7.01 34.81
C TYR A 38 4.69 6.19 33.51
N ALA A 39 5.54 5.17 33.40
CA ALA A 39 5.56 4.28 32.26
C ALA A 39 4.24 3.50 32.16
N VAL A 40 3.67 3.44 30.96
CA VAL A 40 2.45 2.67 30.68
C VAL A 40 2.85 1.28 30.20
N GLY A 41 2.50 0.25 30.97
CA GLY A 41 2.66 -1.13 30.52
C GLY A 41 1.64 -1.48 29.43
N ALA A 42 2.12 -1.98 28.29
CA ALA A 42 1.29 -2.51 27.22
C ALA A 42 1.56 -4.01 27.04
N TYR A 43 0.56 -4.83 27.38
CA TYR A 43 0.67 -6.29 27.40
C TYR A 43 0.11 -6.98 26.14
N SER A 44 -0.49 -6.22 25.22
CA SER A 44 -0.92 -6.71 23.91
C SER A 44 -1.00 -5.56 22.90
N ASP A 45 -1.00 -5.92 21.60
CA ASP A 45 -1.17 -4.96 20.51
C ASP A 45 -2.50 -4.19 20.69
N GLU A 46 -3.58 -4.90 21.00
CA GLU A 46 -4.89 -4.32 21.27
C GLU A 46 -4.89 -3.37 22.46
N HIS A 47 -4.22 -3.74 23.57
CA HIS A 47 -4.16 -2.88 24.74
C HIS A 47 -3.42 -1.57 24.44
N PHE A 48 -2.27 -1.65 23.75
CA PHE A 48 -1.53 -0.46 23.33
C PHE A 48 -2.41 0.48 22.51
N TRP A 49 -3.04 -0.06 21.45
CA TRP A 49 -3.84 0.76 20.56
C TRP A 49 -5.10 1.30 21.22
N ASN A 50 -5.74 0.55 22.13
CA ASN A 50 -6.87 1.06 22.90
C ASN A 50 -6.47 2.21 23.82
N VAL A 51 -5.30 2.15 24.45
CA VAL A 51 -4.78 3.27 25.26
C VAL A 51 -4.57 4.51 24.39
N VAL A 52 -3.90 4.34 23.24
CA VAL A 52 -3.56 5.44 22.32
C VAL A 52 -4.79 6.05 21.64
N LEU A 53 -5.71 5.22 21.13
CA LEU A 53 -6.89 5.68 20.39
C LEU A 53 -7.95 6.33 21.28
N ASN A 54 -8.03 5.97 22.56
CA ASN A 54 -9.00 6.56 23.50
C ASN A 54 -8.55 7.92 24.07
N ASP A 55 -7.24 8.19 24.10
CA ASP A 55 -6.67 9.45 24.61
C ASP A 55 -5.46 9.87 23.77
N ILE A 56 -5.70 10.25 22.51
CA ILE A 56 -4.63 10.60 21.57
C ILE A 56 -3.77 11.75 22.11
N GLU A 57 -4.37 12.86 22.54
CA GLU A 57 -3.60 14.02 23.00
C GLU A 57 -2.89 13.77 24.34
N GLY A 58 -3.49 13.00 25.25
CA GLY A 58 -2.88 12.68 26.53
C GLY A 58 -1.82 11.58 26.47
N THR A 59 -1.66 10.87 25.34
CA THR A 59 -0.66 9.79 25.19
C THR A 59 0.67 10.22 24.59
N TRP A 60 0.75 11.41 23.99
CA TRP A 60 2.02 11.96 23.52
C TRP A 60 3.02 12.12 24.66
N ASP A 61 4.27 11.80 24.35
CA ASP A 61 5.41 11.85 25.26
C ASP A 61 5.31 10.91 26.48
N LYS A 62 4.33 10.00 26.52
CA LYS A 62 4.31 8.93 27.52
C LYS A 62 5.34 7.85 27.15
N GLN A 63 6.03 7.35 28.15
CA GLN A 63 6.86 6.16 28.01
C GLN A 63 5.97 4.92 28.04
N PHE A 64 6.19 4.00 27.10
CA PHE A 64 5.57 2.69 27.07
C PHE A 64 6.59 1.62 27.40
N THR A 65 6.14 0.63 28.16
CA THR A 65 6.86 -0.62 28.41
C THR A 65 6.13 -1.74 27.70
N LEU A 66 6.82 -2.44 26.80
CA LEU A 66 6.32 -3.62 26.13
C LEU A 66 7.21 -4.81 26.49
N GLU A 67 6.58 -5.91 26.86
CA GLU A 67 7.26 -7.17 27.12
C GLU A 67 7.01 -8.10 25.96
N ASP A 68 8.04 -8.87 25.61
CA ASP A 68 7.86 -10.04 24.77
C ASP A 68 7.21 -9.70 23.41
N VAL A 69 7.84 -8.76 22.69
CA VAL A 69 7.42 -8.32 21.35
C VAL A 69 8.39 -8.79 20.28
N THR A 70 7.84 -9.08 19.10
CA THR A 70 8.63 -9.48 17.93
C THR A 70 8.75 -8.30 16.98
N LEU A 71 9.98 -8.01 16.57
CA LEU A 71 10.30 -7.00 15.58
C LEU A 71 9.94 -7.50 14.17
N SER A 72 9.34 -6.64 13.37
CA SER A 72 9.19 -6.82 11.93
C SER A 72 9.75 -5.59 11.21
N GLU A 73 10.49 -5.81 10.13
CA GLU A 73 10.94 -4.76 9.21
C GLU A 73 9.77 -4.18 8.39
N HIS A 74 8.61 -4.81 8.50
CA HIS A 74 7.37 -4.35 7.90
C HIS A 74 6.57 -3.52 8.91
N VAL A 75 5.93 -2.47 8.43
CA VAL A 75 5.08 -1.57 9.23
C VAL A 75 3.67 -1.60 8.66
N ALA A 76 2.66 -1.58 9.52
CA ALA A 76 1.28 -1.40 9.10
C ALA A 76 1.12 -0.18 8.20
N ARG A 77 0.37 -0.33 7.10
CA ARG A 77 0.13 0.72 6.11
C ARG A 77 -0.52 1.96 6.73
N VAL A 78 -1.41 1.74 7.70
CA VAL A 78 -2.03 2.74 8.56
C VAL A 78 -1.99 2.20 9.99
N PRO A 79 -0.96 2.56 10.77
CA PRO A 79 -0.82 2.07 12.14
C PRO A 79 -2.08 2.35 12.99
N GLY A 80 -2.58 1.34 13.69
CA GLY A 80 -3.77 1.45 14.53
C GLY A 80 -5.11 1.31 13.80
N LEU A 81 -5.13 1.30 12.45
CA LEU A 81 -6.38 1.13 11.68
C LEU A 81 -7.09 -0.17 12.04
N TYR A 82 -6.34 -1.27 12.22
CA TYR A 82 -6.93 -2.54 12.61
C TYR A 82 -7.77 -2.43 13.89
N PHE A 83 -7.37 -1.63 14.87
CA PHE A 83 -8.10 -1.48 16.13
C PHE A 83 -9.14 -0.37 16.10
N HIS A 84 -9.10 0.51 15.11
CA HIS A 84 -10.03 1.63 14.99
C HIS A 84 -11.50 1.14 14.84
N PRO A 85 -12.48 1.76 15.54
CA PRO A 85 -13.88 1.32 15.49
C PRO A 85 -14.47 1.27 14.07
N GLN A 86 -14.07 2.20 13.21
CA GLN A 86 -14.54 2.23 11.81
C GLN A 86 -13.96 1.10 10.95
N ALA A 87 -12.91 0.38 11.38
CA ALA A 87 -12.37 -0.74 10.61
C ALA A 87 -13.10 -2.06 10.89
N GLN A 88 -13.80 -2.18 12.02
CA GLN A 88 -14.35 -3.45 12.49
C GLN A 88 -15.38 -4.07 11.53
N HIS A 89 -16.14 -3.25 10.80
CA HIS A 89 -17.11 -3.76 9.83
C HIS A 89 -16.46 -4.34 8.56
N PHE A 90 -15.21 -3.98 8.26
CA PHE A 90 -14.48 -4.51 7.12
C PHE A 90 -13.79 -5.84 7.41
N LYS A 91 -13.53 -6.17 8.68
CA LYS A 91 -12.85 -7.43 9.05
C LYS A 91 -13.65 -8.68 8.70
N LYS A 92 -14.98 -8.57 8.54
CA LYS A 92 -15.86 -9.69 8.18
C LYS A 92 -15.97 -9.82 6.66
N LEU A 93 -15.06 -10.58 6.05
CA LEU A 93 -15.14 -10.90 4.62
C LEU A 93 -16.29 -11.86 4.34
N LEU A 94 -17.12 -11.49 3.36
CA LEU A 94 -18.14 -12.36 2.81
C LEU A 94 -17.49 -13.38 1.85
N ASP A 95 -17.97 -14.63 1.88
CA ASP A 95 -17.44 -15.70 1.01
C ASP A 95 -17.60 -15.39 -0.48
N VAL A 96 -18.58 -14.54 -0.85
CA VAL A 96 -18.78 -14.05 -2.23
C VAL A 96 -17.54 -13.34 -2.81
N HIS A 97 -16.64 -12.86 -1.96
CA HIS A 97 -15.42 -12.19 -2.40
C HIS A 97 -14.23 -13.13 -2.59
N LYS A 98 -14.36 -14.43 -2.27
CA LYS A 98 -13.35 -15.46 -2.55
C LYS A 98 -13.57 -15.93 -4.00
N GLU A 99 -12.60 -15.66 -4.88
CA GLU A 99 -12.68 -16.08 -6.28
C GLU A 99 -12.38 -17.57 -6.42
N TYR A 100 -11.29 -18.01 -5.81
CA TYR A 100 -10.93 -19.43 -5.76
C TYR A 100 -10.04 -19.72 -4.55
N VAL A 101 -10.10 -20.97 -4.11
CA VAL A 101 -9.31 -21.49 -3.00
C VAL A 101 -8.54 -22.68 -3.54
N THR A 102 -7.22 -22.61 -3.49
CA THR A 102 -6.35 -23.77 -3.65
C THR A 102 -6.02 -24.33 -2.27
N ASP A 103 -5.36 -25.49 -2.21
CA ASP A 103 -4.89 -26.06 -0.94
C ASP A 103 -3.98 -25.10 -0.15
N ARG A 104 -3.39 -24.10 -0.82
CA ARG A 104 -2.41 -23.17 -0.24
C ARG A 104 -2.84 -21.70 -0.25
N TRP A 105 -3.67 -21.28 -1.20
CA TRP A 105 -3.98 -19.88 -1.42
C TRP A 105 -5.49 -19.64 -1.46
N THR A 106 -5.93 -18.60 -0.75
CA THR A 106 -7.27 -18.03 -0.95
C THR A 106 -7.13 -16.76 -1.77
N HIS A 107 -7.65 -16.81 -3.00
CA HIS A 107 -7.65 -15.68 -3.90
C HIS A 107 -8.92 -14.87 -3.71
N TYR A 108 -8.75 -13.57 -3.48
CA TYR A 108 -9.84 -12.63 -3.28
C TYR A 108 -10.03 -11.79 -4.54
N SER A 109 -11.29 -11.52 -4.86
CA SER A 109 -11.69 -10.52 -5.85
C SER A 109 -11.16 -9.13 -5.44
N PRO A 110 -11.03 -8.18 -6.37
CA PRO A 110 -10.60 -6.82 -6.04
C PRO A 110 -11.41 -6.20 -4.88
N PRO A 111 -12.76 -6.30 -4.82
CA PRO A 111 -13.52 -5.83 -3.66
C PRO A 111 -13.15 -6.53 -2.34
N GLY A 112 -12.88 -7.84 -2.36
CA GLY A 112 -12.42 -8.59 -1.19
C GLY A 112 -11.04 -8.17 -0.71
N LYS A 113 -10.11 -7.98 -1.65
CA LYS A 113 -8.78 -7.43 -1.38
C LYS A 113 -8.89 -6.05 -0.72
N SER A 114 -9.70 -5.15 -1.27
CA SER A 114 -9.96 -3.82 -0.70
C SER A 114 -10.56 -3.91 0.70
N GLN A 115 -11.53 -4.80 0.92
CA GLN A 115 -12.12 -5.01 2.23
C GLN A 115 -11.08 -5.44 3.29
N LYS A 116 -10.13 -6.33 2.94
CA LYS A 116 -9.02 -6.68 3.85
C LYS A 116 -8.20 -5.46 4.23
N ILE A 117 -7.78 -4.68 3.24
CA ILE A 117 -6.96 -3.48 3.46
C ILE A 117 -7.68 -2.47 4.35
N LEU A 118 -8.98 -2.28 4.12
CA LEU A 118 -9.84 -1.44 4.94
C LEU A 118 -10.03 -1.92 6.37
N GLY A 119 -9.91 -3.22 6.60
CA GLY A 119 -9.87 -3.84 7.92
C GLY A 119 -8.54 -3.60 8.66
N GLY A 120 -7.58 -2.88 8.05
CA GLY A 120 -6.25 -2.64 8.60
C GLY A 120 -5.22 -3.72 8.25
N ILE A 121 -5.48 -4.55 7.23
CA ILE A 121 -4.54 -5.59 6.79
C ILE A 121 -3.68 -5.07 5.64
N GLY A 122 -2.37 -5.00 5.84
CA GLY A 122 -1.44 -4.56 4.81
C GLY A 122 -0.23 -3.89 5.42
N THR A 123 0.93 -4.11 4.82
CA THR A 123 2.20 -3.63 5.35
C THR A 123 3.06 -2.97 4.28
N LEU A 124 4.00 -2.17 4.74
CA LEU A 124 5.03 -1.49 3.96
C LEU A 124 6.39 -1.93 4.50
N GLN A 125 7.36 -2.18 3.62
CA GLN A 125 8.77 -2.17 4.00
C GLN A 125 9.35 -0.83 3.55
N ILE A 126 9.93 -0.07 4.47
CA ILE A 126 10.46 1.26 4.17
C ILE A 126 11.98 1.23 4.36
N PRO A 127 12.77 1.67 3.36
CA PRO A 127 14.21 1.67 3.47
C PRO A 127 14.71 2.63 4.58
N PRO A 128 15.91 2.38 5.14
CA PRO A 128 16.54 3.30 6.08
C PRO A 128 16.71 4.71 5.50
N THR A 129 16.70 5.73 6.38
CA THR A 129 17.00 7.12 5.98
C THR A 129 18.50 7.35 5.82
N LEU A 130 18.88 8.43 5.12
CA LEU A 130 20.27 8.89 5.02
C LEU A 130 20.90 9.23 6.39
N GLU A 131 20.07 9.64 7.35
CA GLU A 131 20.47 9.90 8.74
C GLU A 131 20.55 8.64 9.61
N ASN A 132 20.56 7.44 9.00
CA ASN A 132 20.69 6.17 9.72
C ASN A 132 19.55 5.89 10.73
N TRP A 133 18.32 6.26 10.38
CA TRP A 133 17.13 5.84 11.12
C TRP A 133 16.33 4.83 10.32
N ARG A 134 15.72 3.87 11.02
CA ARG A 134 14.86 2.84 10.44
C ARG A 134 13.50 2.89 11.10
N ILE A 135 12.45 2.86 10.29
CA ILE A 135 11.11 2.59 10.81
C ILE A 135 10.81 1.10 10.67
N ALA A 136 10.34 0.51 11.75
CA ALA A 136 9.96 -0.89 11.85
C ALA A 136 8.68 -1.00 12.68
N SER A 137 8.19 -2.21 12.94
CA SER A 137 7.11 -2.42 13.88
C SER A 137 7.44 -3.49 14.91
N VAL A 138 6.83 -3.39 16.08
CA VAL A 138 6.85 -4.44 17.09
C VAL A 138 5.44 -4.93 17.36
N SER A 139 5.30 -6.24 17.58
CA SER A 139 4.00 -6.86 17.84
C SER A 139 4.14 -8.02 18.81
N THR A 140 3.19 -8.12 19.74
CA THR A 140 3.00 -9.28 20.63
C THR A 140 2.42 -10.49 19.89
N SER A 141 1.65 -10.24 18.83
CA SER A 141 1.01 -11.29 18.01
C SER A 141 1.82 -11.73 16.79
N ASN A 142 3.04 -11.19 16.63
CA ASN A 142 3.92 -11.38 15.47
C ASN A 142 3.31 -10.93 14.13
N ASN A 143 2.27 -10.10 14.12
CA ASN A 143 1.63 -9.63 12.90
C ASN A 143 1.90 -8.14 12.66
N ALA A 144 2.65 -7.83 11.61
CA ALA A 144 3.05 -6.47 11.29
C ALA A 144 1.88 -5.53 10.95
N SER A 145 0.73 -6.06 10.50
CA SER A 145 -0.48 -5.25 10.22
C SER A 145 -1.11 -4.65 11.48
N VAL A 146 -0.89 -5.27 12.65
CA VAL A 146 -1.38 -4.78 13.94
C VAL A 146 -0.26 -4.16 14.78
N GLY A 147 0.96 -4.19 14.27
CA GLY A 147 2.17 -3.78 14.96
C GLY A 147 2.19 -2.29 15.30
N ILE A 148 2.98 -2.00 16.33
CA ILE A 148 3.24 -0.66 16.85
C ILE A 148 4.47 -0.12 16.12
N PRO A 149 4.40 1.04 15.45
CA PRO A 149 5.57 1.61 14.77
C PRO A 149 6.66 1.97 15.78
N VAL A 150 7.90 1.64 15.42
CA VAL A 150 9.09 2.00 16.17
C VAL A 150 10.07 2.70 15.23
N LEU A 151 10.69 3.77 15.70
CA LEU A 151 11.76 4.48 15.01
C LEU A 151 13.07 4.15 15.73
N VAL A 152 13.97 3.45 15.04
CA VAL A 152 15.20 2.88 15.61
C VAL A 152 16.42 3.53 15.00
N HIS A 153 17.33 4.02 15.83
CA HIS A 153 18.62 4.52 15.38
C HIS A 153 19.53 3.35 14.96
N GLU A 154 20.31 3.53 13.89
CA GLU A 154 21.17 2.47 13.33
C GLU A 154 22.17 1.91 14.35
N GLU A 155 22.68 2.74 15.26
CA GLU A 155 23.58 2.26 16.32
C GLU A 155 22.91 1.17 17.17
N VAL A 156 21.65 1.36 17.54
CA VAL A 156 20.87 0.37 18.29
C VAL A 156 20.61 -0.87 17.43
N TRP A 157 20.27 -0.64 16.16
CA TRP A 157 20.04 -1.72 15.19
C TRP A 157 21.24 -2.65 15.07
N GLN A 158 22.44 -2.08 14.91
CA GLN A 158 23.69 -2.81 14.78
C GLN A 158 24.14 -3.44 16.10
N HIS A 159 24.04 -2.71 17.21
CA HIS A 159 24.43 -3.19 18.55
C HIS A 159 23.71 -4.50 18.90
N HIS A 160 22.39 -4.53 18.70
CA HIS A 160 21.54 -5.67 19.02
C HIS A 160 21.37 -6.66 17.87
N LYS A 161 21.96 -6.38 16.70
CA LYS A 161 21.78 -7.15 15.45
C LYS A 161 20.30 -7.39 15.17
N LEU A 162 19.53 -6.31 15.17
CA LEU A 162 18.10 -6.34 14.89
C LEU A 162 17.85 -6.78 13.44
N GLY A 163 16.69 -7.40 13.23
CA GLY A 163 16.23 -7.90 11.94
C GLY A 163 14.85 -8.53 12.05
N GLU A 164 14.26 -8.88 10.92
CA GLU A 164 12.94 -9.52 10.87
C GLU A 164 12.82 -10.71 11.85
N GLY A 165 11.76 -10.70 12.65
CA GLY A 165 11.45 -11.75 13.62
C GLY A 165 12.24 -11.68 14.93
N LYS A 166 13.14 -10.71 15.12
CA LYS A 166 13.94 -10.63 16.36
C LYS A 166 13.06 -10.43 17.58
N ARG A 167 13.22 -11.27 18.61
CA ARG A 167 12.47 -11.15 19.86
C ARG A 167 13.10 -10.11 20.79
N ILE A 168 12.29 -9.15 21.20
CA ILE A 168 12.62 -8.15 22.21
C ILE A 168 11.89 -8.56 23.49
N GLU A 169 12.65 -8.96 24.50
CA GLU A 169 12.11 -9.37 25.80
C GLU A 169 11.50 -8.17 26.53
N LEU A 170 12.13 -7.01 26.42
CA LEU A 170 11.67 -5.78 27.05
C LEU A 170 12.03 -4.56 26.20
N LEU A 171 11.05 -3.69 25.98
CA LEU A 171 11.18 -2.43 25.24
C LEU A 171 10.64 -1.28 26.10
N HIS A 172 11.46 -0.26 26.33
CA HIS A 172 11.04 0.99 26.97
C HIS A 172 11.31 2.19 26.06
N ALA A 173 10.25 2.81 25.54
CA ALA A 173 10.39 3.89 24.58
C ALA A 173 9.27 4.94 24.71
N TYR A 174 9.57 6.16 24.30
CA TYR A 174 8.61 7.26 24.32
C TYR A 174 7.76 7.24 23.06
N TRP A 175 6.43 7.34 23.24
CA TRP A 175 5.49 7.54 22.14
C TRP A 175 5.54 9.00 21.68
N LYS A 176 6.04 9.22 20.48
CA LYS A 176 6.21 10.54 19.89
C LYS A 176 5.37 10.70 18.63
N LYS A 177 5.01 11.94 18.32
CA LYS A 177 4.43 12.30 17.02
C LYS A 177 5.48 12.05 15.95
N MET A 178 5.06 11.43 14.84
CA MET A 178 5.89 11.39 13.64
C MET A 178 6.16 12.82 13.17
N ASP A 179 7.42 13.14 12.86
CA ASP A 179 7.74 14.36 12.11
C ASP A 179 7.10 14.31 10.71
N ALA A 180 7.12 15.46 10.03
CA ALA A 180 6.50 15.60 8.71
C ALA A 180 7.08 14.63 7.66
N SER A 181 8.36 14.25 7.79
CA SER A 181 9.06 13.39 6.83
C SER A 181 8.61 11.93 6.92
N TRP A 182 8.30 11.45 8.13
CA TRP A 182 7.69 10.13 8.35
C TRP A 182 6.19 10.17 8.18
N ALA A 183 5.53 11.21 8.70
CA ALA A 183 4.08 11.32 8.67
C ALA A 183 3.52 11.36 7.24
N LYS A 184 4.24 11.94 6.26
CA LYS A 184 3.83 11.94 4.84
C LYS A 184 3.78 10.54 4.22
N ARG A 185 4.49 9.55 4.77
CA ARG A 185 4.57 8.17 4.22
C ARG A 185 3.37 7.32 4.60
N PHE A 186 2.61 7.74 5.59
CA PHE A 186 1.40 7.06 6.06
C PHE A 186 0.18 7.88 5.72
N PHE A 187 -0.95 7.22 5.49
CA PHE A 187 -2.20 7.94 5.22
C PHE A 187 -2.69 8.68 6.47
N SER A 188 -3.26 9.86 6.27
CA SER A 188 -3.95 10.59 7.33
C SER A 188 -5.41 10.15 7.42
N MET A 189 -5.74 9.34 8.43
CA MET A 189 -7.13 9.01 8.74
C MET A 189 -7.57 9.76 10.01
N ARG A 190 -8.75 10.38 9.94
CA ARG A 190 -9.33 11.08 11.10
C ARG A 190 -9.46 10.11 12.28
N GLY A 191 -8.96 10.51 13.44
CA GLY A 191 -9.02 9.70 14.66
C GLY A 191 -7.93 8.64 14.79
N ILE A 192 -6.98 8.59 13.85
CA ILE A 192 -5.80 7.71 13.94
C ILE A 192 -4.55 8.59 14.13
N PRO A 193 -3.80 8.42 15.23
CA PRO A 193 -2.57 9.16 15.46
C PRO A 193 -1.42 8.64 14.61
N LYS A 194 -0.61 9.57 14.08
CA LYS A 194 0.67 9.26 13.44
C LYS A 194 1.79 9.38 14.46
N GLY A 195 2.18 8.26 15.03
CA GLY A 195 3.23 8.21 16.04
C GLY A 195 4.07 6.94 15.94
N TYR A 196 5.23 6.99 16.58
CA TYR A 196 6.14 5.87 16.76
C TYR A 196 6.70 5.88 18.18
N LEU A 197 7.21 4.73 18.60
CA LEU A 197 8.09 4.63 19.76
C LEU A 197 9.53 4.91 19.33
N VAL A 198 10.20 5.86 19.99
CA VAL A 198 11.60 6.21 19.65
C VAL A 198 12.58 5.36 20.43
N ILE A 199 13.49 4.71 19.71
CA ILE A 199 14.56 3.87 20.23
C ILE A 199 15.89 4.40 19.70
N ASP A 200 16.57 5.19 20.53
CA ASP A 200 17.81 5.89 20.20
C ASP A 200 19.00 5.45 21.06
N HIS A 201 18.77 4.65 22.10
CA HIS A 201 19.81 4.11 22.96
C HIS A 201 19.69 2.58 23.16
N PRO A 202 20.80 1.81 23.16
CA PRO A 202 20.76 0.35 23.32
C PRO A 202 20.06 -0.15 24.60
N ASP A 203 20.17 0.59 25.69
CA ASP A 203 19.58 0.25 27.00
C ASP A 203 18.04 0.26 27.00
N GLN A 204 17.41 0.83 25.98
CA GLN A 204 15.96 0.79 25.82
C GLN A 204 15.44 -0.60 25.44
N LEU A 205 16.33 -1.49 24.99
CA LEU A 205 16.01 -2.84 24.55
C LEU A 205 16.72 -3.88 25.42
N ARG A 206 15.96 -4.89 25.84
CA ARG A 206 16.50 -6.17 26.27
C ARG A 206 16.12 -7.22 25.24
N ILE A 207 17.12 -7.83 24.62
CA ILE A 207 16.92 -8.75 23.51
C ILE A 207 16.98 -10.19 23.98
N ASN A 208 16.01 -11.00 23.55
CA ASN A 208 16.12 -12.44 23.61
C ASN A 208 16.77 -12.91 22.29
N GLY A 209 17.78 -13.76 22.36
CA GLY A 209 18.57 -14.18 21.18
C GLY A 209 17.76 -14.84 20.06
N ASN A 210 16.54 -15.28 20.37
CA ASN A 210 15.62 -16.00 19.50
C ASN A 210 15.03 -15.15 18.37
N THR A 211 14.74 -15.81 17.25
CA THR A 211 13.98 -15.28 16.11
C THR A 211 12.65 -16.03 16.02
N TYR A 212 11.55 -15.29 15.86
CA TYR A 212 10.20 -15.81 15.78
C TYR A 212 9.59 -15.52 14.40
N PRO A 213 8.68 -16.38 13.93
CA PRO A 213 7.97 -16.12 12.69
C PRO A 213 7.08 -14.89 12.83
N THR A 214 6.89 -14.20 11.71
CA THR A 214 6.13 -12.97 11.55
C THR A 214 5.16 -13.09 10.38
N ILE A 215 4.04 -12.39 10.50
CA ILE A 215 3.03 -12.27 9.46
C ILE A 215 3.07 -10.87 8.88
N TYR A 216 3.30 -10.77 7.57
CA TYR A 216 3.39 -9.49 6.85
C TYR A 216 2.90 -9.65 5.40
N HIS A 217 2.80 -8.53 4.70
CA HIS A 217 2.09 -8.42 3.42
C HIS A 217 2.93 -7.66 2.40
N PRO A 218 3.92 -8.30 1.75
CA PRO A 218 4.63 -7.67 0.64
C PRO A 218 3.67 -7.46 -0.54
N PHE A 219 3.96 -6.45 -1.35
CA PHE A 219 3.15 -6.07 -2.50
C PHE A 219 4.03 -5.78 -3.71
N THR A 220 3.45 -5.89 -4.89
CA THR A 220 4.06 -5.48 -6.16
C THR A 220 2.97 -4.91 -7.06
N ILE A 221 3.38 -4.19 -8.10
CA ILE A 221 2.51 -3.72 -9.17
C ILE A 221 2.88 -4.51 -10.41
N MET A 222 1.87 -5.06 -11.08
CA MET A 222 2.06 -5.80 -12.32
C MET A 222 1.42 -5.03 -13.46
N GLU A 223 2.13 -4.79 -14.55
CA GLU A 223 1.50 -4.44 -15.82
C GLU A 223 1.14 -5.72 -16.58
N TYR A 224 0.02 -5.73 -17.29
CA TYR A 224 -0.38 -6.87 -18.08
C TYR A 224 -1.24 -6.45 -19.28
N GLU A 225 -1.15 -7.23 -20.34
CA GLU A 225 -2.03 -7.09 -21.50
C GLU A 225 -3.28 -7.97 -21.33
N LEU A 226 -4.43 -7.40 -21.68
CA LEU A 226 -5.71 -8.10 -21.78
C LEU A 226 -6.48 -7.54 -22.98
N GLU A 227 -6.89 -8.42 -23.90
CA GLU A 227 -7.69 -8.05 -25.08
C GLU A 227 -7.09 -6.88 -25.89
N GLY A 228 -5.76 -6.83 -26.04
CA GLY A 228 -5.07 -5.78 -26.79
C GLY A 228 -4.88 -4.46 -26.03
N SER A 229 -5.12 -4.44 -24.71
CA SER A 229 -5.04 -3.24 -23.88
C SER A 229 -4.11 -3.44 -22.69
N LEU A 230 -3.42 -2.38 -22.28
CA LEU A 230 -2.45 -2.42 -21.19
C LEU A 230 -3.10 -1.98 -19.87
N PHE A 231 -2.95 -2.81 -18.84
CA PHE A 231 -3.54 -2.58 -17.53
C PHE A 231 -2.52 -2.78 -16.42
N TYR A 232 -2.69 -2.07 -15.30
CA TYR A 232 -1.93 -2.33 -14.08
C TYR A 232 -2.77 -3.18 -13.10
N ASP A 233 -2.13 -3.95 -12.23
CA ASP A 233 -2.75 -4.69 -11.13
C ASP A 233 -1.95 -4.48 -9.86
N PHE A 234 -2.64 -4.47 -8.72
CA PHE A 234 -2.02 -4.46 -7.40
C PHE A 234 -2.06 -5.87 -6.82
N VAL A 235 -0.87 -6.43 -6.59
CA VAL A 235 -0.71 -7.80 -6.13
C VAL A 235 -0.06 -7.77 -4.77
N PHE A 236 -0.72 -8.35 -3.76
CA PHE A 236 -0.12 -8.54 -2.45
C PHE A 236 -0.37 -9.98 -1.98
N VAL A 237 0.54 -10.46 -1.14
CA VAL A 237 0.51 -11.82 -0.61
C VAL A 237 0.53 -11.72 0.91
N THR A 238 -0.15 -12.64 1.62
CA THR A 238 0.05 -12.78 3.06
C THR A 238 1.17 -13.78 3.27
N VAL A 239 2.22 -13.36 3.95
CA VAL A 239 3.39 -14.18 4.27
C VAL A 239 3.32 -14.57 5.74
N ASP A 240 3.55 -15.86 6.01
CA ASP A 240 3.85 -16.38 7.34
C ASP A 240 5.28 -16.95 7.27
N SER A 241 6.23 -16.28 7.93
CA SER A 241 7.63 -16.69 7.89
C SER A 241 7.95 -17.93 8.74
N SER A 242 6.95 -18.57 9.36
CA SER A 242 7.12 -19.90 9.97
C SER A 242 7.35 -20.99 8.94
N ASP A 243 6.87 -20.80 7.70
CA ASP A 243 7.14 -21.71 6.60
C ASP A 243 8.53 -21.41 6.03
N PRO A 244 9.52 -22.32 6.14
CA PRO A 244 10.88 -22.05 5.64
C PRO A 244 10.95 -21.90 4.11
N ASP A 245 9.94 -22.34 3.37
CA ASP A 245 9.86 -22.26 1.91
C ASP A 245 9.01 -21.07 1.42
N PHE A 246 8.58 -20.18 2.32
CA PHE A 246 7.67 -19.07 2.00
C PHE A 246 8.10 -18.26 0.77
N ARG A 247 9.41 -18.01 0.60
CA ARG A 247 9.93 -17.25 -0.55
C ARG A 247 9.66 -17.94 -1.88
N ASN A 248 9.90 -19.25 -1.97
CA ASN A 248 9.63 -20.00 -3.20
C ASN A 248 8.13 -20.08 -3.48
N GLN A 249 7.31 -20.14 -2.44
CA GLN A 249 5.86 -20.10 -2.59
C GLN A 249 5.36 -18.77 -3.14
N ILE A 250 5.92 -17.64 -2.69
CA ILE A 250 5.62 -16.33 -3.27
C ILE A 250 6.04 -16.29 -4.75
N ARG A 251 7.24 -16.80 -5.09
CA ARG A 251 7.68 -16.86 -6.50
C ARG A 251 6.74 -17.68 -7.37
N ALA A 252 6.34 -18.87 -6.88
CA ALA A 252 5.39 -19.72 -7.59
C ALA A 252 4.05 -19.01 -7.80
N PHE A 253 3.51 -18.38 -6.75
CA PHE A 253 2.30 -17.57 -6.85
C PHE A 253 2.43 -16.43 -7.87
N LEU A 254 3.53 -15.66 -7.83
CA LEU A 254 3.74 -14.54 -8.75
C LEU A 254 3.92 -15.04 -10.19
N GLY A 255 4.59 -16.17 -10.39
CA GLY A 255 4.73 -16.83 -11.69
C GLY A 255 3.39 -17.29 -12.25
N GLU A 256 2.54 -17.91 -11.44
CA GLU A 256 1.18 -18.31 -11.84
C GLU A 256 0.28 -17.10 -12.12
N TYR A 257 0.31 -16.08 -11.25
CA TYR A 257 -0.53 -14.89 -11.35
C TYR A 257 -0.26 -14.10 -12.63
N ARG A 258 1.01 -14.04 -13.07
CA ARG A 258 1.46 -13.38 -14.30
C ARG A 258 0.74 -13.88 -15.56
N TYR A 259 0.38 -15.16 -15.58
CA TYR A 259 -0.27 -15.82 -16.73
C TYR A 259 -1.74 -16.17 -16.49
N MET A 260 -2.28 -15.82 -15.31
CA MET A 260 -3.64 -16.16 -14.93
C MET A 260 -4.65 -15.54 -15.90
N LYS A 261 -5.66 -16.32 -16.32
CA LYS A 261 -6.72 -15.89 -17.26
C LYS A 261 -6.18 -15.41 -18.62
N GLY A 262 -5.05 -15.96 -19.09
CA GLY A 262 -4.48 -15.64 -20.40
C GLY A 262 -3.78 -14.28 -20.48
N ARG A 263 -3.48 -13.68 -19.32
CA ARG A 263 -2.69 -12.45 -19.24
C ARG A 263 -1.23 -12.73 -19.59
N HIS A 264 -0.54 -11.70 -20.07
CA HIS A 264 0.92 -11.70 -20.19
C HIS A 264 1.46 -10.53 -19.36
N GLY A 265 1.72 -10.80 -18.08
CA GLY A 265 2.14 -9.76 -17.14
C GLY A 265 3.65 -9.54 -17.05
N HIS A 266 4.05 -8.37 -16.59
CA HIS A 266 5.39 -8.02 -16.15
C HIS A 266 5.30 -7.30 -14.80
N TYR A 267 6.18 -7.64 -13.85
CA TYR A 267 6.17 -6.98 -12.55
C TYR A 267 6.96 -5.68 -12.67
N LEU A 268 6.40 -4.59 -12.16
CA LEU A 268 7.00 -3.28 -12.23
C LEU A 268 7.85 -2.98 -11.00
N ILE A 269 7.48 -3.50 -9.83
CA ILE A 269 8.12 -3.17 -8.55
C ILE A 269 8.54 -4.43 -7.81
N GLU A 270 9.72 -4.41 -7.18
CA GLU A 270 10.22 -5.50 -6.35
C GLU A 270 9.43 -5.56 -5.01
N PRO A 271 8.84 -6.72 -4.65
CA PRO A 271 8.10 -6.86 -3.39
C PRO A 271 8.95 -6.80 -2.11
N PHE A 272 10.27 -6.99 -2.19
CA PHE A 272 11.19 -6.97 -1.04
C PHE A 272 12.38 -6.04 -1.27
N VAL A 273 12.43 -4.92 -0.54
CA VAL A 273 13.45 -3.87 -0.73
C VAL A 273 14.85 -4.36 -0.35
N ASN A 274 14.99 -5.05 0.78
CA ASN A 274 16.30 -5.44 1.33
C ASN A 274 16.81 -6.78 0.80
N ASN A 275 15.93 -7.60 0.22
CA ASN A 275 16.26 -8.95 -0.26
C ASN A 275 15.35 -9.30 -1.45
N PRO A 276 15.70 -8.80 -2.66
CA PRO A 276 14.89 -8.98 -3.85
C PRO A 276 14.49 -10.44 -4.07
N LEU A 277 13.23 -10.65 -4.42
CA LEU A 277 12.66 -11.96 -4.66
C LEU A 277 12.68 -12.34 -6.13
N LEU A 278 12.39 -11.36 -6.99
CA LEU A 278 12.29 -11.50 -8.43
C LEU A 278 13.66 -11.25 -9.07
N ASP A 279 13.88 -11.85 -10.24
CA ASP A 279 15.12 -11.64 -10.98
C ASP A 279 15.16 -10.20 -11.55
N GLU A 280 16.35 -9.63 -11.73
CA GLU A 280 16.51 -8.24 -12.23
C GLU A 280 15.85 -8.01 -13.60
N ASN A 281 15.68 -9.06 -14.40
CA ASN A 281 14.98 -8.97 -15.70
C ASN A 281 13.45 -9.04 -15.58
N ASP A 282 12.93 -9.35 -14.38
CA ASP A 282 11.50 -9.51 -14.09
C ASP A 282 10.88 -8.29 -13.42
N VAL A 283 11.69 -7.29 -13.03
CA VAL A 283 11.27 -6.05 -12.35
C VAL A 283 11.91 -4.83 -13.01
N LEU A 284 11.10 -3.82 -13.30
CA LEU A 284 11.56 -2.61 -13.98
C LEU A 284 12.01 -1.49 -13.03
N PHE A 285 11.44 -1.42 -11.82
CA PHE A 285 11.65 -0.33 -10.88
C PHE A 285 11.81 -0.87 -9.45
N GLN A 286 12.63 -0.22 -8.64
CA GLN A 286 12.87 -0.57 -7.24
C GLN A 286 11.80 0.00 -6.31
N SER A 287 11.07 1.04 -6.76
CA SER A 287 10.00 1.63 -5.97
C SER A 287 8.87 2.28 -6.79
N PRO A 288 7.71 2.53 -6.18
CA PRO A 288 6.63 3.29 -6.81
C PRO A 288 7.00 4.74 -7.16
N GLU A 289 7.91 5.38 -6.42
CA GLU A 289 8.41 6.71 -6.78
C GLU A 289 9.23 6.64 -8.07
N GLU A 290 10.15 5.68 -8.15
CA GLU A 290 10.97 5.46 -9.34
C GLU A 290 10.10 5.17 -10.57
N LEU A 291 9.09 4.29 -10.42
CA LEU A 291 8.09 4.05 -11.46
C LEU A 291 7.42 5.36 -11.93
N ARG A 292 7.00 6.24 -11.02
CA ARG A 292 6.35 7.52 -11.38
C ARG A 292 7.32 8.52 -12.01
N ARG A 293 8.57 8.52 -11.57
CA ARG A 293 9.63 9.40 -12.07
C ARG A 293 10.04 9.01 -13.49
N GLU A 294 10.16 7.71 -13.75
CA GLU A 294 10.69 7.18 -15.02
C GLU A 294 9.58 6.92 -16.05
N ASN A 295 8.38 6.54 -15.59
CA ASN A 295 7.20 6.43 -16.42
C ASN A 295 6.16 7.51 -16.06
N ALA A 296 6.20 8.64 -16.79
CA ALA A 296 5.23 9.72 -16.58
C ALA A 296 3.75 9.34 -16.77
N ALA A 297 3.43 8.23 -17.46
CA ALA A 297 2.06 7.73 -17.57
C ALA A 297 1.65 6.80 -16.42
N ALA A 298 2.60 6.38 -15.58
CA ALA A 298 2.33 5.49 -14.45
C ALA A 298 1.33 6.11 -13.46
N GLY A 299 1.37 7.44 -13.26
CA GLY A 299 0.38 8.13 -12.43
C GLY A 299 -1.05 7.88 -12.90
N SER A 300 -1.28 7.99 -14.21
CA SER A 300 -2.58 7.76 -14.85
C SER A 300 -2.99 6.29 -14.79
N HIS A 301 -2.09 5.36 -15.11
CA HIS A 301 -2.37 3.91 -15.01
C HIS A 301 -2.72 3.47 -13.58
N LEU A 302 -2.02 4.01 -12.58
CA LEU A 302 -2.32 3.76 -11.17
C LEU A 302 -3.67 4.37 -10.78
N ASN A 303 -4.03 5.55 -11.29
CA ASN A 303 -5.36 6.09 -11.05
C ASN A 303 -6.46 5.25 -11.71
N LEU A 304 -6.28 4.81 -12.96
CA LEU A 304 -7.24 3.90 -13.60
C LEU A 304 -7.39 2.57 -12.87
N LEU A 305 -6.34 2.05 -12.23
CA LEU A 305 -6.46 0.90 -11.32
C LEU A 305 -7.40 1.19 -10.15
N VAL A 306 -7.30 2.35 -9.51
CA VAL A 306 -8.24 2.78 -8.47
C VAL A 306 -9.66 2.78 -9.02
N GLU A 307 -9.88 3.45 -10.14
CA GLU A 307 -11.20 3.69 -10.72
C GLU A 307 -11.88 2.38 -11.12
N ARG A 308 -11.13 1.42 -11.66
CA ARG A 308 -11.64 0.08 -11.99
C ARG A 308 -12.12 -0.69 -10.76
N ILE A 309 -11.43 -0.57 -9.63
CA ILE A 309 -11.82 -1.26 -8.38
C ILE A 309 -13.15 -0.75 -7.84
N LYS A 310 -13.53 0.50 -8.13
CA LYS A 310 -14.85 1.03 -7.79
C LYS A 310 -15.97 0.28 -8.51
N HIS A 311 -15.64 -0.41 -9.62
CA HIS A 311 -16.58 -1.11 -10.50
C HIS A 311 -17.78 -0.22 -10.87
N GLU A 312 -17.54 1.07 -11.04
CA GLU A 312 -18.56 2.00 -11.50
C GLU A 312 -18.92 1.70 -12.95
N ARG A 313 -20.22 1.86 -13.25
CA ARG A 313 -20.73 1.75 -14.61
C ARG A 313 -21.06 3.16 -15.10
N PHE A 314 -20.45 3.56 -16.21
CA PHE A 314 -20.69 4.80 -16.92
C PHE A 314 -21.59 4.48 -18.11
N ASN A 315 -22.83 4.99 -18.12
CA ASN A 315 -23.83 4.60 -19.13
C ASN A 315 -23.91 3.08 -19.41
N GLN A 316 -23.88 2.26 -18.35
CA GLN A 316 -23.85 0.78 -18.34
C GLN A 316 -22.52 0.09 -18.68
N ARG A 317 -21.49 0.85 -19.08
CA ARG A 317 -20.16 0.33 -19.42
C ARG A 317 -19.18 0.43 -18.25
N THR A 318 -18.29 -0.53 -18.12
CA THR A 318 -17.17 -0.45 -17.17
C THR A 318 -16.01 0.31 -17.77
N LEU A 319 -15.14 0.85 -16.91
CA LEU A 319 -13.89 1.48 -17.36
C LEU A 319 -12.99 0.51 -18.16
N ASP A 320 -13.05 -0.80 -17.85
CA ASP A 320 -12.34 -1.83 -18.61
C ASP A 320 -12.84 -1.89 -20.05
N GLU A 321 -14.17 -1.93 -20.26
CA GLU A 321 -14.77 -1.98 -21.60
C GLU A 321 -14.43 -0.72 -22.41
N ILE A 322 -14.48 0.45 -21.77
CA ILE A 322 -14.12 1.72 -22.39
C ILE A 322 -12.65 1.73 -22.80
N LYS A 323 -11.76 1.31 -21.90
CA LYS A 323 -10.32 1.28 -22.18
C LYS A 323 -9.98 0.26 -23.26
N ILE A 324 -10.59 -0.92 -23.25
CA ILE A 324 -10.42 -1.93 -24.30
C ILE A 324 -10.82 -1.38 -25.66
N PHE A 325 -11.96 -0.69 -25.71
CA PHE A 325 -12.41 -0.08 -26.95
C PHE A 325 -11.42 0.98 -27.45
N ILE A 326 -11.03 1.92 -26.60
CA ILE A 326 -10.11 3.00 -26.98
C ILE A 326 -8.78 2.43 -27.49
N ASP A 327 -8.17 1.53 -26.74
CA ASP A 327 -6.83 1.00 -27.05
C ASP A 327 -6.79 0.20 -28.36
N ASN A 328 -7.90 -0.44 -28.76
CA ASN A 328 -7.97 -1.26 -29.96
C ASN A 328 -8.48 -0.53 -31.21
N PHE A 329 -9.30 0.51 -31.04
CA PHE A 329 -10.04 1.12 -32.14
C PHE A 329 -9.70 2.59 -32.41
N LEU A 330 -9.03 3.27 -31.49
CA LEU A 330 -8.66 4.69 -31.67
C LEU A 330 -7.15 4.84 -31.74
N ASP A 331 -6.68 5.63 -32.71
CA ASP A 331 -5.31 6.11 -32.71
C ASP A 331 -5.17 7.43 -31.91
N ILE A 332 -3.96 8.01 -31.91
CA ILE A 332 -3.68 9.26 -31.19
C ILE A 332 -4.50 10.44 -31.72
N ASP A 333 -4.74 10.52 -33.03
CA ASP A 333 -5.45 11.64 -33.63
C ASP A 333 -6.97 11.49 -33.44
N ASP A 334 -7.49 10.26 -33.43
CA ASP A 334 -8.83 9.96 -32.97
C ASP A 334 -9.03 10.38 -31.50
N LEU A 335 -8.09 10.03 -30.61
CA LEU A 335 -8.12 10.42 -29.20
C LEU A 335 -8.16 11.94 -29.01
N LYS A 336 -7.37 12.69 -29.80
CA LYS A 336 -7.40 14.16 -29.77
C LYS A 336 -8.75 14.70 -30.22
N THR A 337 -9.32 14.13 -31.28
CA THR A 337 -10.64 14.51 -31.80
C THR A 337 -11.73 14.27 -30.75
N VAL A 338 -11.73 13.08 -30.13
CA VAL A 338 -12.65 12.75 -29.04
C VAL A 338 -12.46 13.67 -27.84
N SER A 339 -11.21 14.01 -27.49
CA SER A 339 -10.90 14.96 -26.42
C SER A 339 -11.50 16.34 -26.68
N ASP A 340 -11.38 16.85 -27.89
CA ASP A 340 -11.96 18.14 -28.28
C ASP A 340 -13.51 18.07 -28.28
N ASP A 341 -14.10 16.96 -28.74
CA ASP A 341 -15.56 16.74 -28.77
C ASP A 341 -16.20 16.72 -27.37
N ILE A 342 -15.43 16.44 -26.31
CA ILE A 342 -15.89 16.44 -24.91
C ILE A 342 -15.41 17.64 -24.10
N ASP A 343 -14.83 18.65 -24.76
CA ASP A 343 -14.27 19.88 -24.19
C ASP A 343 -13.06 19.67 -23.26
N ILE A 344 -12.24 18.65 -23.50
CA ILE A 344 -10.97 18.43 -22.79
C ILE A 344 -9.81 18.91 -23.66
N ARG A 345 -8.96 19.77 -23.10
CA ARG A 345 -7.79 20.29 -23.82
C ARG A 345 -6.75 19.19 -24.03
N VAL A 346 -6.39 18.89 -25.28
CA VAL A 346 -5.36 17.89 -25.63
C VAL A 346 -4.05 18.06 -24.84
N ASN A 347 -3.56 19.30 -24.72
CA ASN A 347 -2.31 19.60 -24.00
C ASN A 347 -2.36 19.29 -22.48
N SER A 348 -3.53 18.97 -21.93
CA SER A 348 -3.67 18.61 -20.50
C SER A 348 -3.33 17.15 -20.21
N TRP A 349 -3.29 16.29 -21.23
CA TRP A 349 -3.04 14.85 -21.07
C TRP A 349 -2.01 14.30 -22.08
N TYR A 350 -1.90 14.90 -23.27
CA TYR A 350 -1.04 14.36 -24.33
C TYR A 350 0.45 14.59 -24.05
N GLY A 351 1.23 13.51 -24.04
CA GLY A 351 2.67 13.50 -23.77
C GLY A 351 3.58 13.08 -24.93
N GLY A 352 3.01 12.65 -26.07
CA GLY A 352 3.78 12.17 -27.23
C GLY A 352 4.34 10.75 -27.12
N ARG A 353 3.70 9.86 -26.35
CA ARG A 353 4.15 8.50 -26.03
C ARG A 353 3.35 7.42 -26.77
N ARG A 354 3.46 6.17 -26.30
CA ARG A 354 2.71 5.01 -26.82
C ARG A 354 1.20 5.24 -26.66
N VAL A 355 0.41 4.72 -27.60
CA VAL A 355 -1.06 4.84 -27.58
C VAL A 355 -1.67 4.42 -26.25
N PHE A 356 -1.22 3.31 -25.66
CA PHE A 356 -1.72 2.82 -24.37
C PHE A 356 -1.45 3.75 -23.18
N ASP A 357 -0.36 4.52 -23.24
CA ASP A 357 -0.01 5.49 -22.20
C ASP A 357 -0.82 6.78 -22.37
N GLU A 358 -1.02 7.19 -23.62
CA GLU A 358 -1.82 8.36 -23.97
C GLU A 358 -3.32 8.14 -23.72
N SER A 359 -3.83 6.95 -24.01
CA SER A 359 -5.21 6.58 -23.67
C SER A 359 -5.44 6.58 -22.15
N ALA A 360 -4.43 6.14 -21.38
CA ALA A 360 -4.51 6.16 -19.92
C ALA A 360 -4.53 7.59 -19.37
N ASN A 361 -3.65 8.47 -19.89
CA ASN A 361 -3.63 9.90 -19.53
C ASN A 361 -4.96 10.59 -19.89
N PHE A 362 -5.51 10.28 -21.06
CA PHE A 362 -6.79 10.81 -21.52
C PHE A 362 -7.93 10.38 -20.59
N LEU A 363 -8.05 9.08 -20.30
CA LEU A 363 -9.10 8.57 -19.41
C LEU A 363 -8.97 9.11 -17.99
N ASP A 364 -7.76 9.22 -17.45
CA ASP A 364 -7.51 9.86 -16.15
C ASP A 364 -8.02 11.31 -16.14
N ARG A 365 -7.80 12.05 -17.23
CA ARG A 365 -8.30 13.41 -17.38
C ARG A 365 -9.82 13.48 -17.48
N VAL A 366 -10.45 12.56 -18.22
CA VAL A 366 -11.92 12.46 -18.34
C VAL A 366 -12.56 12.28 -16.98
N ILE A 367 -12.00 11.40 -16.15
CA ILE A 367 -12.52 11.12 -14.81
C ILE A 367 -12.33 12.33 -13.88
N LYS A 368 -11.18 13.01 -13.93
CA LYS A 368 -10.93 14.21 -13.13
C LYS A 368 -11.84 15.38 -13.46
N ASP A 369 -12.32 15.45 -14.70
CA ASP A 369 -13.21 16.50 -15.18
C ASP A 369 -14.70 16.09 -15.17
N ASP A 370 -15.04 14.91 -14.60
CA ASP A 370 -16.40 14.34 -14.52
C ASP A 370 -17.09 14.23 -15.91
N LYS A 371 -16.36 13.74 -16.93
CA LYS A 371 -16.79 13.68 -18.35
C LYS A 371 -17.09 12.26 -18.86
N GLU A 372 -17.16 11.26 -17.99
CA GLU A 372 -17.24 9.84 -18.37
C GLU A 372 -18.50 9.50 -19.16
N ASP A 373 -19.67 9.97 -18.72
CA ASP A 373 -20.93 9.70 -19.43
C ASP A 373 -20.94 10.35 -20.82
N VAL A 374 -20.36 11.55 -20.96
CA VAL A 374 -20.22 12.25 -22.24
C VAL A 374 -19.26 11.49 -23.16
N LEU A 375 -18.15 10.98 -22.62
CA LEU A 375 -17.22 10.14 -23.35
C LEU A 375 -17.92 8.91 -23.92
N VAL A 376 -18.72 8.20 -23.12
CA VAL A 376 -19.46 7.01 -23.59
C VAL A 376 -20.40 7.35 -24.75
N ASP A 377 -21.10 8.48 -24.67
CA ASP A 377 -21.99 8.94 -25.76
C ASP A 377 -21.23 9.28 -27.05
N ILE A 378 -20.02 9.85 -26.94
CA ILE A 378 -19.14 10.09 -28.09
C ILE A 378 -18.62 8.77 -28.65
N LEU A 379 -18.09 7.88 -27.82
CA LEU A 379 -17.54 6.59 -28.26
C LEU A 379 -18.61 5.71 -28.93
N ALA A 380 -19.88 5.84 -28.56
CA ALA A 380 -20.98 5.17 -29.26
C ALA A 380 -21.04 5.53 -30.75
N LYS A 381 -20.63 6.74 -31.13
CA LYS A 381 -20.52 7.18 -32.55
C LYS A 381 -19.38 6.47 -33.28
N TYR A 382 -18.33 6.09 -32.55
CA TYR A 382 -17.16 5.37 -33.07
C TYR A 382 -17.38 3.85 -33.12
N GLY A 383 -18.54 3.36 -32.70
CA GLY A 383 -18.88 1.94 -32.76
C GLY A 383 -18.70 1.19 -31.45
N LEU A 384 -18.56 1.89 -30.31
CA LEU A 384 -18.81 1.30 -28.99
C LEU A 384 -20.30 0.95 -28.92
N THR A 385 -20.67 -0.24 -29.41
CA THR A 385 -22.05 -0.72 -29.43
C THR A 385 -22.58 -0.88 -28.01
N LYS A 386 -23.90 -0.93 -27.83
CA LYS A 386 -24.57 -1.14 -26.52
C LYS A 386 -24.49 -2.57 -26.03
#